data_AF-A0A7S4QSJ8-F1
#
_entry.id   AF-A0A7S4QSJ8-F1
#
_cell.length_a   1.000
_cell.length_b   1.000
_cell.length_c   1.000
_cell.angle_alpha   90.00
_cell.angle_beta   90.00
_cell.angle_gamma   90.00
#
_symmetry.space_group_name_H-M   'P 1'
#
loop_
_entity.id
_entity.type
_entity.pdbx_description
1 polymer ?
#
loop_
_entity_poly.entity_id
_entity_poly.type
_entity_poly.pdbx_seq_one_letter_code
_entity_poly.pdbx_strand_id
1 'polypeptide(L)'
;MPSDEFKNEGHKKQDISAEDDEEIMRPLTSIPNNEDKMQPFDIEGDDSHGFSYANNDEEIEGDFNSNNREGIWNYVPSTWYEWCFPSNVPRSVQLFRKENLAVPCCYLVVGLLQGLSGPLINVYPLDLGATEAQQATISSLRSLPASFKLAFGFLSDNLPIGGYRRKSYMFIGWLVTSLSMFVLLMGSNLSLERHEEFDEETQQMITVTVPDEDSPSVGFFSSCVLLFGTGFWFADVMGDSIVAEKAKLEPESSRGHLQSTCYACRFFGLMVAAPFSTVFYSTYGPAVVIKIMGLLPFCMLPLVYNFWEVRDAEVKGTREQCGEIWNTVCSRAVWQPMGFVYLYNILQVGNAAWREFLRSLLSFSANQLNGLYIIASVLLYLGIMAYKHYFIKWSWRSAYIFTTN
;
A
#
# COMPACT_ATOMS: atom_id res chain seq x y z
N MET A 1 7.46 28.20 -78.64
CA MET A 1 7.94 29.53 -79.07
C MET A 1 8.79 30.12 -77.95
N PRO A 2 9.76 31.00 -78.27
CA PRO A 2 11.05 31.12 -77.56
C PRO A 2 10.98 32.16 -76.41
N SER A 3 12.04 32.55 -75.68
CA SER A 3 13.49 32.59 -76.00
C SER A 3 14.37 32.69 -74.74
N ASP A 4 15.64 32.26 -74.88
CA ASP A 4 16.93 32.93 -74.56
C ASP A 4 16.88 34.16 -73.58
N GLU A 5 17.86 34.46 -72.70
CA GLU A 5 19.31 34.18 -72.74
C GLU A 5 20.03 34.60 -71.39
N PHE A 6 21.37 34.45 -71.31
CA PHE A 6 22.35 35.15 -70.42
C PHE A 6 22.58 34.81 -68.91
N LYS A 7 23.67 34.04 -68.69
CA LYS A 7 24.84 34.21 -67.76
C LYS A 7 24.81 35.12 -66.50
N ASN A 8 25.06 34.47 -65.35
CA ASN A 8 26.28 34.54 -64.50
C ASN A 8 26.67 35.83 -63.71
N GLU A 9 26.35 35.82 -62.40
CA GLU A 9 27.04 36.48 -61.26
C GLU A 9 26.77 35.65 -59.96
N GLY A 10 27.47 35.78 -58.81
CA GLY A 10 28.68 36.53 -58.48
C GLY A 10 28.89 36.71 -56.95
N HIS A 11 30.02 36.23 -56.39
CA HIS A 11 30.45 36.39 -54.96
C HIS A 11 29.54 35.77 -53.86
N LYS A 12 29.95 35.50 -52.60
CA LYS A 12 31.26 35.54 -51.89
C LYS A 12 31.23 34.51 -50.74
N LYS A 13 32.40 34.01 -50.30
CA LYS A 13 32.54 33.35 -48.97
C LYS A 13 32.45 34.40 -47.86
N GLN A 14 31.97 34.02 -46.69
CA GLN A 14 32.16 34.75 -45.43
C GLN A 14 32.51 33.79 -44.30
N ASP A 15 33.27 34.29 -43.33
CA ASP A 15 34.12 33.50 -42.45
C ASP A 15 33.42 32.97 -41.18
N ILE A 16 34.07 31.98 -40.58
CA ILE A 16 33.72 31.40 -39.28
C ILE A 16 34.33 32.28 -38.18
N SER A 17 33.51 32.82 -37.28
CA SER A 17 33.96 33.42 -36.02
C SER A 17 33.42 32.63 -34.84
N ALA A 18 34.29 32.28 -33.90
CA ALA A 18 33.94 31.49 -32.72
C ALA A 18 33.33 32.37 -31.63
N GLU A 19 32.08 32.10 -31.24
CA GLU A 19 31.40 32.74 -30.10
C GLU A 19 30.49 31.79 -29.29
N ASP A 20 30.41 30.50 -29.65
CA ASP A 20 29.42 29.53 -29.09
C ASP A 20 29.92 28.65 -27.91
N ASP A 21 31.18 28.78 -27.47
CA ASP A 21 31.80 27.85 -26.49
C ASP A 21 32.03 28.44 -25.07
N GLU A 22 31.56 29.66 -24.76
CA GLU A 22 31.87 30.35 -23.48
C GLU A 22 30.68 30.56 -22.50
N GLU A 23 29.52 29.92 -22.71
CA GLU A 23 28.43 29.90 -21.71
C GLU A 23 28.52 28.71 -20.72
N ILE A 24 29.51 27.83 -20.87
CA ILE A 24 29.79 26.73 -19.94
C ILE A 24 30.95 27.11 -19.01
N MET A 25 30.65 27.94 -17.99
CA MET A 25 31.32 28.04 -16.67
C MET A 25 31.14 29.44 -16.05
N ARG A 26 30.08 29.62 -15.25
CA ARG A 26 30.01 30.71 -14.26
C ARG A 26 29.69 30.13 -12.87
N PRO A 27 30.41 30.55 -11.80
CA PRO A 27 30.25 29.98 -10.47
C PRO A 27 28.94 30.43 -9.79
N LEU A 28 28.32 29.51 -9.05
CA LEU A 28 27.05 29.67 -8.32
C LEU A 28 27.17 30.56 -7.06
N THR A 29 27.47 31.85 -7.22
CA THR A 29 27.34 32.85 -6.13
C THR A 29 26.97 34.25 -6.62
N SER A 30 25.70 34.46 -6.97
CA SER A 30 25.08 35.79 -6.96
C SER A 30 23.56 35.68 -6.79
N ILE A 31 23.03 36.27 -5.71
CA ILE A 31 21.59 36.42 -5.48
C ILE A 31 21.18 37.76 -6.08
N PRO A 32 20.28 37.81 -7.08
CA PRO A 32 19.65 39.05 -7.50
C PRO A 32 18.50 39.36 -6.54
N ASN A 33 18.65 40.38 -5.71
CA ASN A 33 17.51 41.01 -5.06
C ASN A 33 16.71 41.77 -6.12
N ASN A 34 15.52 41.29 -6.47
CA ASN A 34 14.47 42.17 -6.96
C ASN A 34 13.08 41.61 -6.61
N GLU A 35 12.17 42.50 -6.21
CA GLU A 35 10.84 42.16 -5.68
C GLU A 35 9.81 41.91 -6.81
N ASP A 36 10.09 40.99 -7.73
CA ASP A 36 9.08 40.52 -8.67
C ASP A 36 8.14 39.54 -7.95
N LYS A 37 7.01 40.09 -7.49
CA LYS A 37 5.87 39.33 -6.98
C LYS A 37 5.38 38.38 -8.07
N MET A 38 5.82 37.13 -7.99
CA MET A 38 5.23 36.03 -8.75
C MET A 38 3.74 35.99 -8.41
N GLN A 39 2.90 36.37 -9.38
CA GLN A 39 1.45 36.38 -9.19
C GLN A 39 1.00 34.97 -8.78
N PRO A 40 0.06 34.83 -7.84
CA PRO A 40 -0.52 33.53 -7.56
C PRO A 40 -1.09 32.97 -8.87
N PHE A 41 -0.83 31.69 -9.11
CA PHE A 41 -1.34 31.02 -10.30
C PHE A 41 -2.83 30.79 -10.07
N ASP A 42 -3.66 31.69 -10.60
CA ASP A 42 -5.12 31.60 -10.49
C ASP A 42 -5.60 30.33 -11.21
N ILE A 43 -5.76 29.25 -10.44
CA ILE A 43 -6.55 28.09 -10.84
C ILE A 43 -8.01 28.41 -10.52
N GLU A 44 -8.54 29.48 -11.13
CA GLU A 44 -9.97 29.58 -11.43
C GLU A 44 -10.26 28.75 -12.68
N GLY A 45 -9.97 27.44 -12.57
CA GLY A 45 -10.62 26.42 -13.37
C GLY A 45 -11.98 26.14 -12.74
N ASP A 46 -13.01 26.05 -13.57
CA ASP A 46 -14.40 25.76 -13.17
C ASP A 46 -14.56 24.31 -12.68
N ASP A 47 -14.00 24.01 -11.49
CA ASP A 47 -14.10 22.73 -10.78
C ASP A 47 -15.47 22.60 -10.06
N SER A 48 -16.56 23.03 -10.72
CA SER A 48 -17.94 22.85 -10.24
C SER A 48 -18.41 21.38 -10.25
N HIS A 49 -17.58 20.46 -10.75
CA HIS A 49 -17.78 19.01 -10.69
C HIS A 49 -17.23 18.42 -9.38
N GLY A 50 -17.98 18.66 -8.30
CA GLY A 50 -17.59 18.32 -6.93
C GLY A 50 -17.15 16.86 -6.71
N PHE A 51 -16.10 16.70 -5.90
CA PHE A 51 -15.65 15.38 -5.46
C PHE A 51 -16.74 14.66 -4.66
N SER A 52 -16.80 13.33 -4.79
CA SER A 52 -17.75 12.43 -4.10
C SER A 52 -17.89 12.69 -2.59
N TYR A 53 -16.85 13.16 -1.91
CA TYR A 53 -16.87 13.46 -0.47
C TYR A 53 -16.90 14.97 -0.12
N ALA A 54 -17.10 15.87 -1.10
CA ALA A 54 -16.95 17.31 -0.91
C ALA A 54 -18.26 18.11 -1.01
N ASN A 55 -19.34 17.53 -1.56
CA ASN A 55 -20.58 18.25 -1.78
C ASN A 55 -21.63 17.96 -0.69
N ASN A 56 -21.58 18.78 0.36
CA ASN A 56 -22.74 19.25 1.09
C ASN A 56 -22.33 20.53 1.83
N ASP A 57 -22.99 21.66 1.57
CA ASP A 57 -22.73 22.90 2.31
C ASP A 57 -23.06 22.77 3.82
N GLU A 58 -23.85 21.75 4.18
CA GLU A 58 -24.08 21.30 5.57
C GLU A 58 -22.82 20.73 6.26
N GLU A 59 -21.72 20.39 5.56
CA GLU A 59 -20.48 19.95 6.21
C GLU A 59 -19.78 21.07 6.98
N ILE A 60 -20.02 22.34 6.62
CA ILE A 60 -19.41 23.52 7.26
C ILE A 60 -20.27 24.00 8.45
N GLU A 61 -21.60 23.90 8.38
CA GLU A 61 -22.51 24.35 9.46
C GLU A 61 -22.56 23.43 10.69
N GLY A 62 -21.81 22.33 10.66
CA GLY A 62 -21.69 21.41 11.79
C GLY A 62 -20.81 21.95 12.93
N ASP A 63 -21.14 23.11 13.49
CA ASP A 63 -20.45 23.82 14.60
C ASP A 63 -20.13 22.86 15.75
N PHE A 64 -18.93 22.29 15.70
CA PHE A 64 -18.50 21.27 16.64
C PHE A 64 -17.91 21.93 17.87
N ASN A 65 -18.81 22.55 18.65
CA ASN A 65 -18.52 23.14 19.93
C ASN A 65 -17.87 22.08 20.84
N SER A 66 -16.56 22.19 21.07
CA SER A 66 -15.71 21.18 21.74
C SER A 66 -16.11 20.87 23.19
N ASN A 67 -17.05 21.65 23.72
CA ASN A 67 -17.72 21.49 24.99
C ASN A 67 -18.77 20.36 25.00
N ASN A 68 -19.34 19.98 23.85
CA ASN A 68 -20.44 19.00 23.80
C ASN A 68 -19.94 17.59 23.48
N ARG A 69 -19.25 16.97 24.45
CA ARG A 69 -18.72 15.60 24.32
C ARG A 69 -19.79 14.57 24.68
N GLU A 70 -19.99 13.58 23.81
CA GLU A 70 -20.95 12.50 24.07
C GLU A 70 -20.27 11.20 24.51
N GLY A 71 -20.92 10.50 25.46
CA GLY A 71 -20.52 9.15 25.89
C GLY A 71 -19.10 9.06 26.44
N ILE A 72 -18.35 8.06 25.96
CA ILE A 72 -16.99 7.71 26.43
C ILE A 72 -16.02 8.89 26.31
N TRP A 73 -16.20 9.77 25.33
CA TRP A 73 -15.32 10.92 25.08
C TRP A 73 -15.32 11.97 26.21
N ASN A 74 -16.31 11.94 27.11
CA ASN A 74 -16.30 12.75 28.34
C ASN A 74 -15.11 12.41 29.27
N TYR A 75 -14.67 11.15 29.27
CA TYR A 75 -13.58 10.68 30.14
C TYR A 75 -12.20 10.77 29.48
N VAL A 76 -12.12 11.21 28.22
CA VAL A 76 -10.88 11.34 27.45
C VAL A 76 -10.30 12.75 27.65
N PRO A 77 -8.97 12.92 27.90
CA PRO A 77 -8.36 14.25 28.00
C PRO A 77 -8.55 15.06 26.71
N SER A 78 -8.70 16.39 26.83
CA SER A 78 -8.93 17.29 25.67
C SER A 78 -7.92 17.09 24.56
N THR A 79 -6.63 16.96 24.89
CA THR A 79 -5.53 16.76 23.94
C THR A 79 -5.69 15.48 23.10
N TRP A 80 -6.20 14.40 23.70
CA TRP A 80 -6.48 13.15 22.99
C TRP A 80 -7.76 13.25 22.15
N TYR A 81 -8.75 14.02 22.62
CA TYR A 81 -9.97 14.28 21.87
C TYR A 81 -9.67 15.10 20.60
N GLU A 82 -8.91 16.19 20.71
CA GLU A 82 -8.46 17.03 19.59
C GLU A 82 -7.54 16.27 18.62
N TRP A 83 -6.72 15.34 19.12
CA TRP A 83 -5.90 14.47 18.26
C TRP A 83 -6.75 13.47 17.46
N CYS A 84 -7.82 12.92 18.04
CA CYS A 84 -8.76 12.02 17.35
C CYS A 84 -9.71 12.78 16.41
N PHE A 85 -10.12 14.00 16.78
CA PHE A 85 -11.10 14.83 16.09
C PHE A 85 -10.62 16.28 16.00
N PRO A 86 -9.67 16.58 15.08
CA PRO A 86 -9.16 17.93 14.93
C PRO A 86 -10.25 18.84 14.34
N SER A 87 -10.51 19.98 14.98
CA SER A 87 -11.53 20.94 14.53
C SER A 87 -11.15 21.67 13.24
N ASN A 88 -9.89 21.62 12.83
CA ASN A 88 -9.32 22.29 11.67
C ASN A 88 -9.31 21.43 10.39
N VAL A 89 -9.89 20.22 10.38
CA VAL A 89 -9.97 19.35 9.19
C VAL A 89 -11.42 18.91 8.92
N PRO A 90 -11.84 18.79 7.65
CA PRO A 90 -13.23 18.47 7.31
C PRO A 90 -13.62 17.06 7.79
N ARG A 91 -14.93 16.86 8.02
CA ARG A 91 -15.47 15.61 8.61
C ARG A 91 -15.13 14.38 7.78
N SER A 92 -15.11 14.52 6.46
CA SER A 92 -14.69 13.50 5.48
C SER A 92 -13.24 13.02 5.64
N VAL A 93 -12.36 13.79 6.29
CA VAL A 93 -10.94 13.49 6.56
C VAL A 93 -10.73 12.91 7.97
N GLN A 94 -11.66 13.10 8.91
CA GLN A 94 -11.51 12.66 10.31
C GLN A 94 -11.65 11.13 10.46
N LEU A 95 -10.51 10.43 10.47
CA LEU A 95 -10.41 8.95 10.42
C LEU A 95 -11.14 8.20 11.55
N PHE A 96 -11.19 8.76 12.77
CA PHE A 96 -11.79 8.09 13.93
C PHE A 96 -13.31 8.25 14.06
N ARG A 97 -13.97 8.96 13.12
CA ARG A 97 -15.44 9.01 13.04
C ARG A 97 -16.03 7.68 12.61
N LYS A 98 -17.25 7.38 13.03
CA LYS A 98 -17.95 6.12 12.68
C LYS A 98 -18.08 5.94 11.17
N GLU A 99 -18.36 7.04 10.47
CA GLU A 99 -18.44 7.12 9.00
C GLU A 99 -17.13 6.73 8.28
N ASN A 100 -15.97 6.90 8.93
CA ASN A 100 -14.64 6.75 8.32
C ASN A 100 -13.80 5.61 8.92
N LEU A 101 -14.20 5.05 10.06
CA LEU A 101 -13.43 4.10 10.86
C LEU A 101 -12.99 2.83 10.09
N ALA A 102 -13.74 2.45 9.05
CA ALA A 102 -13.37 1.38 8.14
C ALA A 102 -11.99 1.59 7.49
N VAL A 103 -11.57 2.84 7.22
CA VAL A 103 -10.30 3.16 6.54
C VAL A 103 -9.07 2.82 7.40
N PRO A 104 -8.88 3.37 8.62
CA PRO A 104 -7.73 3.01 9.45
C PRO A 104 -7.77 1.54 9.90
N CYS A 105 -8.97 0.98 10.15
CA CYS A 105 -9.13 -0.43 10.47
C CYS A 105 -8.75 -1.35 9.29
N CYS A 106 -9.05 -0.96 8.04
CA CYS A 106 -8.63 -1.67 6.84
C CYS A 106 -7.10 -1.77 6.80
N TYR A 107 -6.38 -0.66 6.95
CA TYR A 107 -4.91 -0.66 6.99
C TYR A 107 -4.35 -1.50 8.15
N LEU A 108 -4.95 -1.40 9.34
CA LEU A 108 -4.55 -2.22 10.49
C LEU A 108 -4.72 -3.73 10.22
N VAL A 109 -5.89 -4.15 9.72
CA VAL A 109 -6.17 -5.56 9.37
C VAL A 109 -5.27 -6.05 8.25
N VAL A 110 -5.00 -5.22 7.24
CA VAL A 110 -4.02 -5.54 6.20
C VAL A 110 -2.64 -5.82 6.83
N GLY A 111 -2.17 -4.95 7.73
CA GLY A 111 -0.90 -5.14 8.45
C GLY A 111 -0.87 -6.42 9.28
N LEU A 112 -1.92 -6.66 10.06
CA LEU A 112 -2.06 -7.88 10.87
C LEU A 112 -2.02 -9.14 10.00
N LEU A 113 -2.76 -9.17 8.89
CA LEU A 113 -2.78 -10.31 7.97
C LEU A 113 -1.43 -10.52 7.25
N GLN A 114 -0.69 -9.46 6.93
CA GLN A 114 0.68 -9.58 6.42
C GLN A 114 1.59 -10.27 7.44
N GLY A 115 1.58 -9.84 8.70
CA GLY A 115 2.40 -10.47 9.76
C GLY A 115 1.98 -11.90 10.10
N LEU A 116 0.66 -12.18 10.14
CA LEU A 116 0.13 -13.54 10.39
C LEU A 116 0.44 -14.52 9.26
N SER A 117 0.55 -14.04 8.02
CA SER A 117 0.82 -14.93 6.88
C SER A 117 2.23 -15.53 6.86
N GLY A 118 3.17 -15.05 7.68
CA GLY A 118 4.58 -15.46 7.66
C GLY A 118 4.79 -16.97 7.79
N PRO A 119 4.53 -17.60 8.95
CA PRO A 119 4.66 -19.05 9.12
C PRO A 119 3.75 -19.86 8.19
N LEU A 120 2.52 -19.39 7.96
CA LEU A 120 1.54 -20.09 7.12
C LEU A 120 1.97 -20.21 5.65
N ILE A 121 2.77 -19.29 5.13
CA ILE A 121 3.22 -19.29 3.73
C ILE A 121 4.64 -19.81 3.58
N ASN A 122 5.51 -19.68 4.60
CA ASN A 122 6.92 -20.06 4.51
C ASN A 122 7.25 -21.40 5.18
N VAL A 123 6.42 -21.91 6.09
CA VAL A 123 6.67 -23.16 6.84
C VAL A 123 5.60 -24.20 6.52
N TYR A 124 4.31 -23.84 6.61
CA TYR A 124 3.21 -24.82 6.45
C TYR A 124 3.21 -25.63 5.13
N PRO A 125 3.56 -25.08 3.95
CA PRO A 125 3.67 -25.90 2.75
C PRO A 125 4.72 -27.01 2.88
N LEU A 126 5.83 -26.75 3.58
CA LEU A 126 6.90 -27.72 3.80
C LEU A 126 6.46 -28.79 4.82
N ASP A 127 5.71 -28.39 5.87
CA ASP A 127 5.06 -29.32 6.81
C ASP A 127 4.03 -30.24 6.12
N LEU A 128 3.46 -29.82 4.97
CA LEU A 128 2.59 -30.63 4.11
C LEU A 128 3.37 -31.50 3.08
N GLY A 129 4.70 -31.54 3.15
CA GLY A 129 5.55 -32.27 2.21
C GLY A 129 5.71 -31.60 0.83
N ALA A 130 5.38 -30.31 0.69
CA ALA A 130 5.65 -29.58 -0.55
C ALA A 130 7.16 -29.28 -0.71
N THR A 131 7.63 -29.26 -1.96
CA THR A 131 9.01 -28.87 -2.26
C THR A 131 9.22 -27.36 -2.04
N GLU A 132 10.48 -26.93 -1.85
CA GLU A 132 10.80 -25.51 -1.72
C GLU A 132 10.37 -24.68 -2.95
N ALA A 133 10.42 -25.28 -4.15
CA ALA A 133 9.90 -24.67 -5.37
C ALA A 133 8.38 -24.47 -5.35
N GLN A 134 7.62 -25.43 -4.79
CA GLN A 134 6.17 -25.29 -4.58
C GLN A 134 5.86 -24.22 -3.52
N GLN A 135 6.62 -24.18 -2.42
CA GLN A 135 6.50 -23.13 -1.38
C GLN A 135 6.72 -21.73 -1.98
N ALA A 136 7.78 -21.53 -2.75
CA ALA A 136 8.07 -20.27 -3.43
C ALA A 136 6.96 -19.88 -4.44
N THR A 137 6.38 -20.87 -5.12
CA THR A 137 5.23 -20.68 -6.02
C THR A 137 3.99 -20.22 -5.25
N ILE A 138 3.67 -20.82 -4.09
CA ILE A 138 2.55 -20.42 -3.23
C ILE A 138 2.73 -18.98 -2.72
N SER A 139 3.94 -18.62 -2.29
CA SER A 139 4.26 -17.26 -1.85
C SER A 139 4.05 -16.22 -2.97
N SER A 140 4.43 -16.59 -4.19
CA SER A 140 4.21 -15.79 -5.41
C SER A 140 2.72 -15.70 -5.76
N LEU A 141 1.99 -16.81 -5.68
CA LEU A 141 0.56 -16.91 -6.00
C LEU A 141 -0.32 -16.04 -5.09
N ARG A 142 0.00 -16.00 -3.78
CA ARG A 142 -0.63 -15.07 -2.81
C ARG A 142 -0.40 -13.58 -3.18
N SER A 143 0.73 -13.30 -3.81
CA SER A 143 1.20 -11.93 -4.09
C SER A 143 0.78 -11.46 -5.50
N LEU A 144 0.52 -12.38 -6.42
CA LEU A 144 0.14 -12.14 -7.82
C LEU A 144 -1.03 -11.15 -8.01
N PRO A 145 -2.11 -11.16 -7.20
CA PRO A 145 -3.19 -10.19 -7.34
C PRO A 145 -2.75 -8.72 -7.12
N ALA A 146 -1.63 -8.48 -6.41
CA ALA A 146 -1.06 -7.13 -6.28
C ALA A 146 -0.58 -6.55 -7.62
N SER A 147 -0.20 -7.38 -8.59
CA SER A 147 0.18 -6.91 -9.93
C SER A 147 -1.01 -6.32 -10.68
N PHE A 148 -2.24 -6.64 -10.27
CA PHE A 148 -3.49 -6.20 -10.91
C PHE A 148 -4.17 -5.04 -10.15
N LYS A 149 -3.47 -4.36 -9.22
CA LYS A 149 -4.01 -3.22 -8.47
C LYS A 149 -4.67 -2.16 -9.36
N LEU A 150 -4.06 -1.81 -10.49
CA LEU A 150 -4.63 -0.86 -11.45
C LEU A 150 -5.94 -1.35 -12.06
N ALA A 151 -6.01 -2.63 -12.44
CA ALA A 151 -7.23 -3.23 -13.00
C ALA A 151 -8.37 -3.27 -11.96
N PHE A 152 -8.06 -3.52 -10.68
CA PHE A 152 -9.03 -3.43 -9.58
C PHE A 152 -9.53 -1.99 -9.34
N GLY A 153 -8.66 -0.99 -9.46
CA GLY A 153 -9.04 0.42 -9.45
C GLY A 153 -10.02 0.73 -10.59
N PHE A 154 -9.59 0.52 -11.83
CA PHE A 154 -10.43 0.71 -13.04
C PHE A 154 -11.77 -0.03 -12.97
N LEU A 155 -11.80 -1.29 -12.51
CA LEU A 155 -13.03 -2.06 -12.37
C LEU A 155 -14.03 -1.35 -11.45
N SER A 156 -13.54 -0.89 -10.29
CA SER A 156 -14.37 -0.22 -9.29
C SER A 156 -14.75 1.22 -9.67
N ASP A 157 -13.97 1.86 -10.55
CA ASP A 157 -14.31 3.15 -11.15
C ASP A 157 -15.40 3.08 -12.23
N ASN A 158 -15.47 1.99 -13.00
CA ASN A 158 -16.37 1.89 -14.16
C ASN A 158 -17.67 1.12 -13.87
N LEU A 159 -17.71 0.25 -12.84
CA LEU A 159 -18.87 -0.62 -12.57
C LEU A 159 -19.34 -0.50 -11.10
N PRO A 160 -19.97 0.60 -10.67
CA PRO A 160 -20.48 0.74 -9.31
C PRO A 160 -21.48 -0.38 -8.95
N ILE A 161 -21.24 -1.08 -7.85
CA ILE A 161 -22.09 -2.19 -7.38
C ILE A 161 -23.05 -1.65 -6.32
N GLY A 162 -24.37 -1.74 -6.58
CA GLY A 162 -25.41 -1.24 -5.66
C GLY A 162 -25.48 0.29 -5.55
N GLY A 163 -24.78 1.00 -6.44
CA GLY A 163 -24.60 2.45 -6.42
C GLY A 163 -23.31 2.92 -5.74
N TYR A 164 -22.49 2.03 -5.17
CA TYR A 164 -21.21 2.41 -4.55
C TYR A 164 -20.02 2.00 -5.44
N ARG A 165 -19.01 2.87 -5.53
CA ARG A 165 -17.79 2.66 -6.32
C ARG A 165 -16.70 1.93 -5.53
N ARG A 166 -16.57 2.12 -4.21
CA ARG A 166 -15.49 1.48 -3.41
C ARG A 166 -16.00 0.55 -2.32
N LYS A 167 -17.00 0.96 -1.56
CA LYS A 167 -17.57 0.26 -0.40
C LYS A 167 -17.99 -1.17 -0.71
N SER A 168 -18.76 -1.38 -1.78
CA SER A 168 -19.21 -2.70 -2.22
C SER A 168 -18.04 -3.62 -2.57
N TYR A 169 -17.01 -3.11 -3.25
CA TYR A 169 -15.82 -3.87 -3.62
C TYR A 169 -14.92 -4.19 -2.43
N MET A 170 -14.76 -3.24 -1.49
CA MET A 170 -14.03 -3.49 -0.24
C MET A 170 -14.73 -4.57 0.60
N PHE A 171 -16.07 -4.53 0.67
CA PHE A 171 -16.86 -5.54 1.35
C PHE A 171 -16.69 -6.93 0.72
N ILE A 172 -16.78 -7.02 -0.62
CA ILE A 172 -16.55 -8.27 -1.37
C ILE A 172 -15.13 -8.80 -1.15
N GLY A 173 -14.11 -7.93 -1.23
CA GLY A 173 -12.71 -8.31 -1.00
C GLY A 173 -12.50 -8.92 0.38
N TRP A 174 -12.99 -8.27 1.43
CA TRP A 174 -12.90 -8.80 2.80
C TRP A 174 -13.71 -10.08 3.01
N LEU A 175 -14.88 -10.20 2.38
CA LEU A 175 -15.70 -11.41 2.44
C LEU A 175 -14.98 -12.60 1.78
N VAL A 176 -14.38 -12.41 0.59
CA VAL A 176 -13.59 -13.45 -0.10
C VAL A 176 -12.35 -13.84 0.71
N THR A 177 -11.67 -12.86 1.32
CA THR A 177 -10.53 -13.10 2.23
C THR A 177 -10.92 -13.97 3.43
N SER A 178 -12.06 -13.66 4.04
CA SER A 178 -12.58 -14.40 5.20
C SER A 178 -13.04 -15.81 4.82
N LEU A 179 -13.88 -15.93 3.78
CA LEU A 179 -14.45 -17.19 3.33
C LEU A 179 -13.37 -18.18 2.84
N SER A 180 -12.32 -17.73 2.15
CA SER A 180 -11.23 -18.62 1.71
C SER A 180 -10.50 -19.30 2.87
N MET A 181 -10.29 -18.58 3.99
CA MET A 181 -9.69 -19.16 5.21
C MET A 181 -10.68 -20.07 5.96
N PHE A 182 -11.98 -19.74 5.98
CA PHE A 182 -13.00 -20.63 6.55
C PHE A 182 -13.23 -21.90 5.73
N VAL A 183 -13.14 -21.83 4.39
CA VAL A 183 -13.18 -23.01 3.51
C VAL A 183 -11.99 -23.93 3.78
N LEU A 184 -10.78 -23.37 3.96
CA LEU A 184 -9.61 -24.15 4.36
C LEU A 184 -9.79 -24.83 5.73
N LEU A 185 -10.38 -24.12 6.70
CA LEU A 185 -10.67 -24.63 8.05
C LEU A 185 -11.73 -25.74 8.10
N MET A 186 -12.71 -25.71 7.21
CA MET A 186 -13.81 -26.68 7.18
C MET A 186 -13.52 -27.86 6.23
N GLY A 187 -12.66 -27.65 5.24
CA GLY A 187 -12.38 -28.62 4.18
C GLY A 187 -11.14 -29.49 4.39
N SER A 188 -10.43 -29.36 5.51
CA SER A 188 -9.23 -30.16 5.80
C SER A 188 -8.89 -30.19 7.29
N ASN A 189 -8.24 -31.27 7.75
CA ASN A 189 -7.63 -31.26 9.07
C ASN A 189 -6.32 -30.46 9.03
N LEU A 190 -6.14 -29.58 10.01
CA LEU A 190 -5.00 -28.65 10.12
C LEU A 190 -4.13 -28.99 11.33
N SER A 191 -4.29 -30.18 11.92
CA SER A 191 -3.34 -30.71 12.90
C SER A 191 -2.06 -31.17 12.21
N LEU A 192 -0.93 -30.89 12.87
CA LEU A 192 0.38 -31.41 12.50
C LEU A 192 0.85 -32.26 13.66
N GLU A 193 1.08 -33.55 13.43
CA GLU A 193 1.80 -34.38 14.39
C GLU A 193 3.31 -34.17 14.20
N ARG A 194 4.02 -34.04 15.33
CA ARG A 194 5.48 -33.95 15.36
C ARG A 194 6.00 -35.20 16.01
N HIS A 195 6.66 -36.05 15.23
CA HIS A 195 7.32 -37.25 15.70
C HIS A 195 8.83 -36.99 15.79
N GLU A 196 9.48 -37.53 16.82
CA GLU A 196 10.95 -37.49 16.92
C GLU A 196 11.52 -38.73 16.28
N GLU A 197 12.23 -38.56 15.16
CA GLU A 197 12.88 -39.64 14.41
C GLU A 197 14.40 -39.48 14.53
N PHE A 198 15.14 -40.60 14.53
CA PHE A 198 16.60 -40.56 14.56
C PHE A 198 17.12 -40.48 13.12
N ASP A 199 17.76 -39.36 12.77
CA ASP A 199 18.40 -39.20 11.46
C ASP A 199 19.76 -39.88 11.45
N GLU A 200 19.89 -40.93 10.63
CA GLU A 200 21.13 -41.68 10.44
C GLU A 200 22.24 -40.83 9.80
N GLU A 201 21.90 -39.84 8.95
CA GLU A 201 22.89 -38.98 8.27
C GLU A 201 23.48 -37.92 9.20
N THR A 202 22.64 -37.18 9.94
CA THR A 202 23.12 -36.13 10.87
C THR A 202 23.49 -36.66 12.25
N GLN A 203 23.21 -37.93 12.57
CA GLN A 203 23.42 -38.55 13.89
C GLN A 203 22.67 -37.82 15.01
N GLN A 204 21.50 -37.25 14.71
CA GLN A 204 20.71 -36.43 15.65
C GLN A 204 19.24 -36.85 15.65
N MET A 205 18.58 -36.64 16.79
CA MET A 205 17.12 -36.72 16.85
C MET A 205 16.56 -35.50 16.11
N ILE A 206 15.86 -35.73 15.01
CA ILE A 206 15.15 -34.70 14.24
C ILE A 206 13.66 -34.76 14.53
N THR A 207 13.01 -33.60 14.59
CA THR A 207 11.55 -33.54 14.66
C THR A 207 10.98 -33.57 13.25
N VAL A 208 10.38 -34.68 12.86
CA VAL A 208 9.68 -34.84 11.59
C VAL A 208 8.22 -34.42 11.78
N THR A 209 7.79 -33.39 11.05
CA THR A 209 6.37 -33.06 10.95
C THR A 209 5.73 -34.03 9.97
N VAL A 210 4.76 -34.82 10.41
CA VAL A 210 3.97 -35.70 9.54
C VAL A 210 2.57 -35.11 9.38
N PRO A 211 2.10 -34.84 8.16
CA PRO A 211 0.72 -34.44 7.93
C PRO A 211 -0.22 -35.63 8.19
N ASP A 212 -1.30 -35.37 8.91
CA ASP A 212 -2.39 -36.33 9.15
C ASP A 212 -3.10 -36.74 7.84
N GLU A 213 -3.79 -37.88 7.82
CA GLU A 213 -4.39 -38.47 6.60
C GLU A 213 -5.42 -37.52 5.94
N ASP A 214 -6.13 -36.71 6.74
CA ASP A 214 -7.10 -35.69 6.30
C ASP A 214 -6.48 -34.29 6.05
N SER A 215 -5.15 -34.16 5.94
CA SER A 215 -4.46 -32.89 5.71
C SER A 215 -4.80 -32.25 4.35
N PRO A 216 -4.76 -30.90 4.21
CA PRO A 216 -5.05 -30.26 2.94
C PRO A 216 -3.98 -30.61 1.91
N SER A 217 -4.40 -31.10 0.73
CA SER A 217 -3.50 -31.22 -0.40
C SER A 217 -2.85 -29.87 -0.74
N VAL A 218 -1.58 -29.88 -1.16
CA VAL A 218 -0.83 -28.67 -1.53
C VAL A 218 -1.59 -27.83 -2.58
N GLY A 219 -2.30 -28.48 -3.50
CA GLY A 219 -3.16 -27.81 -4.50
C GLY A 219 -4.39 -27.12 -3.91
N PHE A 220 -5.11 -27.76 -2.99
CA PHE A 220 -6.24 -27.16 -2.28
C PHE A 220 -5.81 -25.98 -1.41
N PHE A 221 -4.71 -26.14 -0.66
CA PHE A 221 -4.11 -25.05 0.10
C PHE A 221 -3.71 -23.87 -0.80
N SER A 222 -3.01 -24.14 -1.92
CA SER A 222 -2.62 -23.11 -2.90
C SER A 222 -3.83 -22.34 -3.45
N SER A 223 -4.93 -23.04 -3.73
CA SER A 223 -6.17 -22.43 -4.24
C SER A 223 -6.82 -21.53 -3.20
N CYS A 224 -6.88 -21.96 -1.93
CA CYS A 224 -7.39 -21.13 -0.83
C CYS A 224 -6.51 -19.89 -0.60
N VAL A 225 -5.18 -20.05 -0.68
CA VAL A 225 -4.21 -18.94 -0.56
C VAL A 225 -4.32 -17.94 -1.72
N LEU A 226 -4.59 -18.39 -2.95
CA LEU A 226 -4.87 -17.52 -4.09
C LEU A 226 -6.14 -16.70 -3.88
N LEU A 227 -7.23 -17.34 -3.45
CA LEU A 227 -8.50 -16.66 -3.18
C LEU A 227 -8.36 -15.65 -2.04
N PHE A 228 -7.66 -16.04 -0.96
CA PHE A 228 -7.30 -15.14 0.13
C PHE A 228 -6.53 -13.92 -0.38
N GLY A 229 -5.45 -14.14 -1.15
CA GLY A 229 -4.65 -13.07 -1.72
C GLY A 229 -5.45 -12.16 -2.64
N THR A 230 -6.36 -12.73 -3.43
CA THR A 230 -7.22 -11.97 -4.37
C THR A 230 -8.16 -11.05 -3.60
N GLY A 231 -8.91 -11.57 -2.62
CA GLY A 231 -9.78 -10.74 -1.79
C GLY A 231 -9.02 -9.68 -0.99
N PHE A 232 -7.88 -10.06 -0.42
CA PHE A 232 -7.03 -9.22 0.41
C PHE A 232 -6.50 -8.02 -0.37
N TRP A 233 -5.89 -8.27 -1.54
CA TRP A 233 -5.34 -7.20 -2.37
C TRP A 233 -6.44 -6.35 -2.99
N PHE A 234 -7.61 -6.91 -3.29
CA PHE A 234 -8.73 -6.13 -3.79
C PHE A 234 -9.25 -5.13 -2.75
N ALA A 235 -9.42 -5.57 -1.49
CA ALA A 235 -9.80 -4.69 -0.40
C ALA A 235 -8.72 -3.63 -0.08
N ASP A 236 -7.43 -4.01 -0.12
CA ASP A 236 -6.29 -3.10 0.04
C ASP A 236 -6.28 -1.98 -1.02
N VAL A 237 -6.58 -2.29 -2.30
CA VAL A 237 -6.74 -1.27 -3.36
C VAL A 237 -7.89 -0.31 -3.07
N MET A 238 -9.05 -0.82 -2.64
CA MET A 238 -10.18 0.06 -2.32
C MET A 238 -9.82 1.00 -1.16
N GLY A 239 -9.04 0.51 -0.18
CA GLY A 239 -8.50 1.32 0.90
C GLY A 239 -7.55 2.40 0.41
N ASP A 240 -6.57 2.04 -0.44
CA ASP A 240 -5.64 2.98 -1.07
C ASP A 240 -6.38 4.06 -1.89
N SER A 241 -7.39 3.70 -2.68
CA SER A 241 -8.21 4.63 -3.46
C SER A 241 -9.00 5.60 -2.57
N ILE A 242 -9.68 5.11 -1.53
CA ILE A 242 -10.43 5.97 -0.58
C ILE A 242 -9.48 6.92 0.15
N VAL A 243 -8.29 6.46 0.57
CA VAL A 243 -7.26 7.28 1.18
C VAL A 243 -6.76 8.36 0.22
N ALA A 244 -6.48 8.01 -1.04
CA ALA A 244 -6.01 8.96 -2.05
C ALA A 244 -7.08 10.00 -2.42
N GLU A 245 -8.36 9.64 -2.42
CA GLU A 245 -9.48 10.57 -2.62
C GLU A 245 -9.63 11.53 -1.42
N LYS A 246 -9.62 11.02 -0.18
CA LYS A 246 -9.75 11.84 1.04
C LYS A 246 -8.52 12.71 1.32
N ALA A 247 -7.32 12.27 0.98
CA ALA A 247 -6.09 13.05 1.17
C ALA A 247 -6.06 14.34 0.33
N LYS A 248 -6.86 14.44 -0.75
CA LYS A 248 -7.02 15.69 -1.52
C LYS A 248 -7.78 16.77 -0.75
N LEU A 249 -8.61 16.38 0.21
CA LEU A 249 -9.42 17.26 1.06
C LEU A 249 -8.68 17.72 2.33
N GLU A 250 -7.42 17.29 2.52
CA GLU A 250 -6.60 17.79 3.63
C GLU A 250 -6.16 19.25 3.37
N PRO A 251 -6.37 20.17 4.32
CA PRO A 251 -5.83 21.52 4.22
C PRO A 251 -4.30 21.49 4.21
N GLU A 252 -3.67 22.49 3.59
CA GLU A 252 -2.21 22.51 3.35
C GLU A 252 -1.37 22.35 4.64
N SER A 253 -1.88 22.83 5.77
CA SER A 253 -1.23 22.74 7.08
C SER A 253 -1.16 21.31 7.65
N SER A 254 -2.04 20.40 7.22
CA SER A 254 -2.09 19.00 7.65
C SER A 254 -1.87 17.98 6.53
N ARG A 255 -1.54 18.42 5.30
CA ARG A 255 -1.42 17.55 4.13
C ARG A 255 -0.50 16.34 4.38
N GLY A 256 -0.96 15.14 4.04
CA GLY A 256 -0.26 13.87 4.23
C GLY A 256 -0.46 13.22 5.61
N HIS A 257 -1.19 13.84 6.55
CA HIS A 257 -1.45 13.26 7.87
C HIS A 257 -2.38 12.04 7.78
N LEU A 258 -3.42 12.09 6.92
CA LEU A 258 -4.36 10.99 6.70
C LEU A 258 -3.62 9.76 6.16
N GLN A 259 -2.85 9.92 5.08
CA GLN A 259 -2.10 8.82 4.46
C GLN A 259 -1.04 8.24 5.41
N SER A 260 -0.22 9.10 6.04
CA SER A 260 0.81 8.63 6.99
C SER A 260 0.21 7.93 8.22
N THR A 261 -0.97 8.35 8.68
CA THR A 261 -1.69 7.66 9.77
C THR A 261 -2.16 6.27 9.34
N CYS A 262 -2.69 6.12 8.12
CA CYS A 262 -3.10 4.82 7.60
C CYS A 262 -1.90 3.86 7.48
N TYR A 263 -0.77 4.29 6.93
CA TYR A 263 0.45 3.47 6.91
C TYR A 263 1.02 3.17 8.30
N ALA A 264 0.91 4.10 9.26
CA ALA A 264 1.26 3.83 10.66
C ALA A 264 0.38 2.72 11.26
N CYS A 265 -0.94 2.71 11.02
CA CYS A 265 -1.82 1.62 11.43
C CYS A 265 -1.41 0.28 10.79
N ARG A 266 -1.04 0.27 9.50
CA ARG A 266 -0.57 -0.94 8.81
C ARG A 266 0.72 -1.48 9.41
N PHE A 267 1.75 -0.65 9.55
CA PHE A 267 3.05 -1.13 10.05
C PHE A 267 3.01 -1.44 11.55
N PHE A 268 2.12 -0.80 12.32
CA PHE A 268 1.81 -1.24 13.68
C PHE A 268 1.19 -2.65 13.69
N GLY A 269 0.17 -2.90 12.86
CA GLY A 269 -0.45 -4.22 12.73
C GLY A 269 0.57 -5.30 12.32
N LEU A 270 1.45 -4.99 11.37
CA LEU A 270 2.53 -5.88 10.94
C LEU A 270 3.54 -6.18 12.07
N MET A 271 4.01 -5.13 12.75
CA MET A 271 4.95 -5.23 13.88
C MET A 271 4.39 -6.10 15.01
N VAL A 272 3.09 -5.98 15.32
CA VAL A 272 2.42 -6.81 16.32
C VAL A 272 2.22 -8.24 15.79
N ALA A 273 1.67 -8.42 14.59
CA ALA A 273 1.32 -9.75 14.10
C ALA A 273 2.51 -10.68 13.84
N ALA A 274 3.64 -10.16 13.34
CA ALA A 274 4.79 -10.98 12.96
C ALA A 274 5.34 -11.89 14.11
N PRO A 275 5.67 -11.37 15.31
CA PRO A 275 6.12 -12.22 16.42
C PRO A 275 5.01 -13.13 16.96
N PHE A 276 3.79 -12.60 17.15
CA PHE A 276 2.66 -13.38 17.66
C PHE A 276 2.28 -14.55 16.73
N SER A 277 2.40 -14.39 15.41
CA SER A 277 2.14 -15.46 14.46
C SER A 277 3.07 -16.65 14.65
N THR A 278 4.36 -16.39 14.90
CA THR A 278 5.36 -17.44 15.11
C THR A 278 5.05 -18.22 16.39
N VAL A 279 4.68 -17.52 17.46
CA VAL A 279 4.28 -18.11 18.75
C VAL A 279 2.99 -18.92 18.61
N PHE A 280 1.97 -18.40 17.92
CA PHE A 280 0.71 -19.14 17.72
C PHE A 280 0.91 -20.39 16.86
N TYR A 281 1.72 -20.30 15.80
CA TYR A 281 2.04 -21.43 14.94
C TYR A 281 2.80 -22.54 15.68
N SER A 282 3.83 -22.19 16.47
CA SER A 282 4.63 -23.17 17.19
C SER A 282 3.86 -23.85 18.34
N THR A 283 3.04 -23.07 19.06
CA THR A 283 2.33 -23.49 20.28
C THR A 283 0.99 -24.19 20.02
N TYR A 284 0.20 -23.69 19.07
CA TYR A 284 -1.18 -24.14 18.81
C TYR A 284 -1.42 -24.65 17.38
N GLY A 285 -0.37 -24.70 16.55
CA GLY A 285 -0.44 -25.15 15.17
C GLY A 285 -1.05 -24.12 14.19
N PRO A 286 -1.07 -24.47 12.89
CA PRO A 286 -1.53 -23.59 11.82
C PRO A 286 -3.02 -23.25 11.94
N ALA A 287 -3.83 -24.17 12.49
CA ALA A 287 -5.28 -24.01 12.65
C ALA A 287 -5.67 -22.72 13.40
N VAL A 288 -4.93 -22.31 14.43
CA VAL A 288 -5.22 -21.06 15.17
C VAL A 288 -4.87 -19.83 14.34
N VAL A 289 -3.75 -19.86 13.62
CA VAL A 289 -3.34 -18.76 12.73
C VAL A 289 -4.38 -18.55 11.63
N ILE A 290 -4.84 -19.63 10.98
CA ILE A 290 -5.87 -19.59 9.93
C ILE A 290 -7.21 -19.09 10.49
N LYS A 291 -7.61 -19.50 11.71
CA LYS A 291 -8.82 -18.96 12.38
C LYS A 291 -8.75 -17.45 12.58
N ILE A 292 -7.62 -16.93 13.06
CA ILE A 292 -7.43 -15.48 13.22
C ILE A 292 -7.43 -14.78 11.85
N MET A 293 -6.77 -15.36 10.84
CA MET A 293 -6.74 -14.81 9.47
C MET A 293 -8.11 -14.83 8.77
N GLY A 294 -9.03 -15.72 9.13
CA GLY A 294 -10.43 -15.70 8.66
C GLY A 294 -11.32 -14.72 9.45
N LEU A 295 -11.12 -14.59 10.77
CA LEU A 295 -11.92 -13.74 11.66
C LEU A 295 -11.61 -12.24 11.52
N LEU A 296 -10.34 -11.85 11.42
CA LEU A 296 -9.96 -10.43 11.28
C LEU A 296 -10.64 -9.72 10.08
N PRO A 297 -10.62 -10.27 8.84
CA PRO A 297 -11.34 -9.68 7.71
C PRO A 297 -12.86 -9.82 7.84
N PHE A 298 -13.38 -10.83 8.55
CA PHE A 298 -14.81 -10.91 8.85
C PHE A 298 -15.28 -9.72 9.70
N CYS A 299 -14.50 -9.34 10.70
CA CYS A 299 -14.76 -8.18 11.56
C CYS A 299 -14.73 -6.83 10.80
N MET A 300 -14.15 -6.76 9.59
CA MET A 300 -14.21 -5.57 8.75
C MET A 300 -15.59 -5.36 8.12
N LEU A 301 -16.37 -6.41 7.87
CA LEU A 301 -17.66 -6.32 7.17
C LEU A 301 -18.66 -5.31 7.80
N PRO A 302 -18.92 -5.32 9.13
CA PRO A 302 -19.80 -4.31 9.74
C PRO A 302 -19.20 -2.89 9.70
N LEU A 303 -17.87 -2.74 9.75
CA LEU A 303 -17.21 -1.43 9.63
C LEU A 303 -17.38 -0.86 8.22
N VAL A 304 -17.16 -1.69 7.18
CA VAL A 304 -17.36 -1.32 5.77
C VAL A 304 -18.84 -1.08 5.47
N TYR A 305 -19.77 -1.79 6.11
CA TYR A 305 -21.21 -1.51 5.98
C TYR A 305 -21.57 -0.12 6.52
N ASN A 306 -20.99 0.29 7.66
CA ASN A 306 -21.19 1.60 8.28
C ASN A 306 -20.38 2.73 7.62
N PHE A 307 -19.40 2.41 6.77
CA PHE A 307 -18.61 3.40 6.02
C PHE A 307 -19.51 4.26 5.13
N TRP A 308 -19.33 5.57 5.15
CA TRP A 308 -20.10 6.49 4.31
C TRP A 308 -19.36 6.75 2.98
N GLU A 309 -20.09 6.62 1.89
CA GLU A 309 -19.66 6.91 0.51
C GLU A 309 -20.89 7.43 -0.24
N VAL A 310 -20.72 8.44 -1.10
CA VAL A 310 -21.83 8.92 -1.94
C VAL A 310 -22.24 7.85 -2.93
N ARG A 311 -23.55 7.67 -3.03
CA ARG A 311 -24.20 6.68 -3.87
C ARG A 311 -24.54 7.29 -5.23
N ASP A 312 -24.46 6.46 -6.26
CA ASP A 312 -24.83 6.76 -7.65
C ASP A 312 -24.05 7.97 -8.22
N ALA A 313 -22.79 8.15 -7.76
CA ALA A 313 -21.85 9.15 -8.26
C ALA A 313 -21.54 8.96 -9.75
N GLU A 314 -21.36 10.07 -10.48
CA GLU A 314 -21.16 10.06 -11.93
C GLU A 314 -19.92 9.23 -12.34
N VAL A 315 -20.11 8.35 -13.33
CA VAL A 315 -19.07 7.49 -13.87
C VAL A 315 -18.51 8.14 -15.14
N LYS A 316 -17.31 8.75 -15.02
CA LYS A 316 -16.55 9.26 -16.17
C LYS A 316 -16.33 8.16 -17.20
N GLY A 317 -16.35 8.50 -18.49
CA GLY A 317 -16.17 7.52 -19.56
C GLY A 317 -14.79 6.88 -19.53
N THR A 318 -14.68 5.56 -19.76
CA THR A 318 -13.40 4.83 -19.67
C THR A 318 -12.28 5.44 -20.53
N ARG A 319 -12.61 6.01 -21.70
CA ARG A 319 -11.66 6.72 -22.58
C ARG A 319 -11.08 7.97 -21.91
N GLU A 320 -11.92 8.72 -21.20
CA GLU A 320 -11.55 9.94 -20.48
C GLU A 320 -10.67 9.59 -19.28
N GLN A 321 -11.05 8.59 -18.48
CA GLN A 321 -10.24 8.06 -17.37
C GLN A 321 -8.83 7.63 -17.84
N CYS A 322 -8.73 6.90 -18.95
CA CYS A 322 -7.44 6.54 -19.54
C CYS A 322 -6.62 7.77 -19.97
N GLY A 323 -7.28 8.82 -20.48
CA GLY A 323 -6.64 10.09 -20.82
C GLY A 323 -6.13 10.84 -19.58
N GLU A 324 -6.93 10.92 -18.52
CA GLU A 324 -6.55 11.53 -17.23
C GLU A 324 -5.36 10.81 -16.60
N ILE A 325 -5.36 9.47 -16.60
CA ILE A 325 -4.25 8.65 -16.09
C ILE A 325 -2.99 8.86 -16.93
N TRP A 326 -3.10 8.89 -18.26
CA TRP A 326 -1.96 9.17 -19.14
C TRP A 326 -1.36 10.56 -18.87
N ASN A 327 -2.20 11.60 -18.83
CA ASN A 327 -1.77 12.97 -18.54
C ASN A 327 -1.13 13.09 -17.14
N THR A 328 -1.68 12.39 -16.15
CA THR A 328 -1.14 12.32 -14.79
C THR A 328 0.23 11.65 -14.78
N VAL A 329 0.39 10.50 -15.45
CA VAL A 329 1.67 9.79 -15.55
C VAL A 329 2.71 10.62 -16.30
N CYS A 330 2.33 11.34 -17.36
CA CYS A 330 3.24 12.23 -18.09
C CYS A 330 3.66 13.50 -17.29
N SER A 331 2.97 13.83 -16.19
CA SER A 331 3.34 14.99 -15.36
C SER A 331 4.73 14.82 -14.74
N ARG A 332 5.54 15.88 -14.81
CA ARG A 332 6.90 15.91 -14.23
C ARG A 332 6.91 15.58 -12.72
N ALA A 333 5.85 15.95 -12.00
CA ALA A 333 5.72 15.65 -10.58
C ALA A 333 5.50 14.15 -10.28
N VAL A 334 5.06 13.37 -11.26
CA VAL A 334 4.69 11.96 -11.13
C VAL A 334 5.73 11.05 -11.78
N TRP A 335 6.12 11.30 -13.03
CA TRP A 335 7.08 10.44 -13.73
C TRP A 335 8.47 10.47 -13.09
N GLN A 336 8.92 11.61 -12.54
CA GLN A 336 10.26 11.71 -11.95
C GLN A 336 10.41 10.80 -10.70
N PRO A 337 9.52 10.87 -9.68
CA PRO A 337 9.52 9.89 -8.60
C PRO A 337 9.30 8.45 -9.07
N MET A 338 8.33 8.20 -9.97
CA MET A 338 8.05 6.83 -10.45
C MET A 338 9.25 6.21 -11.18
N GLY A 339 9.92 6.97 -12.04
CA GLY A 339 11.11 6.53 -12.76
C GLY A 339 12.29 6.27 -11.82
N PHE A 340 12.49 7.11 -10.81
CA PHE A 340 13.48 6.86 -9.76
C PHE A 340 13.18 5.55 -9.00
N VAL A 341 11.94 5.39 -8.50
CA VAL A 341 11.54 4.17 -7.75
C VAL A 341 11.67 2.92 -8.62
N TYR A 342 11.28 2.99 -9.90
CA TYR A 342 11.41 1.89 -10.86
C TYR A 342 12.88 1.48 -11.09
N LEU A 343 13.75 2.45 -11.41
CA LEU A 343 15.18 2.20 -11.60
C LEU A 343 15.84 1.67 -10.32
N TYR A 344 15.50 2.25 -9.17
CA TYR A 344 15.99 1.79 -7.86
C TYR A 344 15.60 0.33 -7.59
N ASN A 345 14.33 -0.04 -7.80
CA ASN A 345 13.86 -1.42 -7.58
C ASN A 345 14.44 -2.43 -8.60
N ILE A 346 14.82 -2.00 -9.81
CA ILE A 346 15.50 -2.86 -10.79
C ILE A 346 16.97 -3.08 -10.42
N LEU A 347 17.66 -2.02 -9.98
CA LEU A 347 19.08 -2.09 -9.60
C LEU A 347 19.29 -2.77 -8.24
N GLN A 348 18.27 -2.73 -7.37
CA GLN A 348 18.23 -3.50 -6.14
C GLN A 348 17.99 -4.98 -6.45
N VAL A 349 19.08 -5.72 -6.71
CA VAL A 349 19.07 -7.17 -6.96
C VAL A 349 18.19 -7.88 -5.93
N GLY A 350 17.17 -8.58 -6.42
CA GLY A 350 15.98 -8.91 -5.66
C GLY A 350 16.22 -9.71 -4.36
N ASN A 351 15.48 -9.32 -3.33
CA ASN A 351 15.50 -9.86 -1.95
C ASN A 351 15.32 -11.39 -1.84
N ALA A 352 14.87 -12.06 -2.91
CA ALA A 352 14.81 -13.52 -3.00
C ALA A 352 16.21 -14.15 -3.02
N ALA A 353 17.14 -13.64 -3.84
CA ALA A 353 18.52 -14.12 -3.87
C ALA A 353 19.24 -13.84 -2.55
N TRP A 354 18.91 -12.73 -1.88
CA TRP A 354 19.43 -12.41 -0.55
C TRP A 354 18.93 -13.40 0.52
N ARG A 355 17.64 -13.75 0.53
CA ARG A 355 17.10 -14.75 1.45
C ARG A 355 17.71 -16.13 1.21
N GLU A 356 17.90 -16.51 -0.05
CA GLU A 356 18.53 -17.77 -0.43
C GLU A 356 20.01 -17.81 -0.04
N PHE A 357 20.74 -16.72 -0.23
CA PHE A 357 22.12 -16.55 0.26
C PHE A 357 22.21 -16.71 1.80
N LEU A 358 21.29 -16.10 2.55
CA LEU A 358 21.22 -16.25 4.01
C LEU A 358 20.97 -17.72 4.43
N ARG A 359 20.05 -18.43 3.76
CA ARG A 359 19.70 -19.83 4.07
C ARG A 359 20.78 -20.82 3.64
N SER A 360 21.20 -20.76 2.38
CA SER A 360 21.95 -21.83 1.71
C SER A 360 23.47 -21.63 1.67
N LEU A 361 23.96 -20.40 1.92
CA LEU A 361 25.40 -20.12 2.02
C LEU A 361 25.84 -19.70 3.44
N LEU A 362 25.00 -18.95 4.16
CA LEU A 362 25.28 -18.57 5.56
C LEU A 362 24.61 -19.47 6.61
N SER A 363 23.86 -20.49 6.19
CA SER A 363 23.20 -21.47 7.08
C SER A 363 22.31 -20.84 8.16
N PHE A 364 21.64 -19.72 7.87
CA PHE A 364 20.72 -19.10 8.82
C PHE A 364 19.53 -20.01 9.09
N SER A 365 19.31 -20.32 10.37
CA SER A 365 18.13 -21.03 10.84
C SER A 365 16.83 -20.25 10.54
N ALA A 366 15.72 -20.98 10.40
CA ALA A 366 14.39 -20.38 10.25
C ALA A 366 14.07 -19.37 11.38
N ASN A 367 14.55 -19.64 12.61
CA ASN A 367 14.40 -18.75 13.77
C ASN A 367 15.17 -17.42 13.59
N GLN A 368 16.38 -17.44 13.03
CA GLN A 368 17.15 -16.23 12.74
C GLN A 368 16.50 -15.41 11.61
N LEU A 369 16.01 -16.06 10.55
CA LEU A 369 15.30 -15.40 9.45
C LEU A 369 13.98 -14.75 9.92
N ASN A 370 13.20 -15.44 10.77
CA ASN A 370 12.02 -14.87 11.40
C ASN A 370 12.37 -13.71 12.37
N GLY A 371 13.47 -13.83 13.11
CA GLY A 371 14.00 -12.75 13.96
C GLY A 371 14.34 -11.48 13.16
N LEU A 372 15.04 -11.62 12.03
CA LEU A 372 15.32 -10.51 11.11
C LEU A 372 14.02 -9.86 10.58
N TYR A 373 13.02 -10.66 10.23
CA TYR A 373 11.72 -10.16 9.76
C TYR A 373 10.95 -9.37 10.84
N ILE A 374 10.99 -9.82 12.10
CA ILE A 374 10.40 -9.11 13.23
C ILE A 374 11.12 -7.78 13.46
N ILE A 375 12.47 -7.78 13.47
CA ILE A 375 13.27 -6.55 13.61
C ILE A 375 12.96 -5.57 12.47
N ALA A 376 12.92 -6.03 11.22
CA ALA A 376 12.56 -5.21 10.07
C ALA A 376 11.14 -4.62 10.19
N SER A 377 10.19 -5.38 10.74
CA SER A 377 8.81 -4.91 10.97
C SER A 377 8.74 -3.81 12.05
N VAL A 378 9.53 -3.92 13.13
CA VAL A 378 9.67 -2.87 14.14
C VAL A 378 10.32 -1.61 13.54
N LEU A 379 11.41 -1.77 12.80
CA LEU A 379 12.10 -0.65 12.14
C LEU A 379 11.20 0.06 11.12
N LEU A 380 10.35 -0.67 10.40
CA LEU A 380 9.38 -0.09 9.46
C LEU A 380 8.30 0.75 10.16
N TYR A 381 7.82 0.30 11.33
CA TYR A 381 6.90 1.10 12.15
C TYR A 381 7.59 2.35 12.75
N LEU A 382 8.81 2.22 13.26
CA LEU A 382 9.58 3.37 13.74
C LEU A 382 9.89 4.36 12.61
N GLY A 383 10.17 3.87 11.40
CA GLY A 383 10.42 4.66 10.20
C GLY A 383 9.21 5.50 9.77
N ILE A 384 8.01 4.92 9.69
CA ILE A 384 6.80 5.71 9.35
C ILE A 384 6.42 6.69 10.46
N MET A 385 6.67 6.35 11.73
CA MET A 385 6.46 7.27 12.85
C MET A 385 7.44 8.44 12.81
N ALA A 386 8.73 8.19 12.52
CA ALA A 386 9.72 9.24 12.31
C ALA A 386 9.35 10.13 11.09
N TYR A 387 8.90 9.52 10.00
CA TYR A 387 8.40 10.24 8.83
C TYR A 387 7.24 11.19 9.19
N LYS A 388 6.21 10.66 9.86
CA LYS A 388 5.03 11.44 10.25
C LYS A 388 5.36 12.63 11.17
N HIS A 389 6.30 12.48 12.10
CA HIS A 389 6.61 13.54 13.09
C HIS A 389 7.69 14.52 12.63
N TYR A 390 8.67 14.09 11.83
CA TYR A 390 9.85 14.90 11.49
C TYR A 390 10.00 15.19 9.99
N PHE A 391 9.65 14.25 9.11
CA PHE A 391 9.95 14.34 7.68
C PHE A 391 8.74 14.71 6.80
N ILE A 392 7.52 14.79 7.36
CA ILE A 392 6.29 15.13 6.59
C ILE A 392 6.34 16.51 5.91
N LYS A 393 7.14 17.44 6.45
CA LYS A 393 7.37 18.78 5.88
C LYS A 393 8.57 18.85 4.91
N TRP A 394 9.29 17.75 4.70
CA TRP A 394 10.45 17.73 3.82
C TRP A 394 10.03 17.70 2.34
N SER A 395 10.87 18.28 1.47
CA SER A 395 10.70 18.06 0.04
C SER A 395 10.90 16.58 -0.30
N TRP A 396 10.12 16.05 -1.23
CA TRP A 396 10.25 14.66 -1.69
C TRP A 396 11.67 14.35 -2.20
N ARG A 397 12.35 15.33 -2.80
CA ARG A 397 13.75 15.21 -3.24
C ARG A 397 14.70 14.99 -2.06
N SER A 398 14.56 15.80 -1.02
CA SER A 398 15.35 15.66 0.21
C SER A 398 15.10 14.29 0.86
N ALA A 399 13.84 13.86 0.93
CA ALA A 399 13.48 12.55 1.46
C ALA A 399 14.21 11.43 0.71
N TYR A 400 14.07 11.32 -0.61
CA TYR A 400 14.77 10.28 -1.38
C TYR A 400 16.30 10.32 -1.19
N ILE A 401 16.93 11.50 -1.29
CA ILE A 401 18.38 11.63 -1.15
C ILE A 401 18.84 11.11 0.22
N PHE A 402 18.15 11.47 1.31
CA PHE A 402 18.55 11.02 2.65
C PHE A 402 18.12 9.59 3.02
N THR A 403 17.18 8.98 2.30
CA THR A 403 16.73 7.60 2.57
C THR A 403 17.26 6.55 1.60
N THR A 404 18.00 6.94 0.55
CA THR A 404 18.55 6.00 -0.46
C THR A 404 20.05 6.16 -0.75
N ASN A 405 20.73 7.09 -0.06
CA ASN A 405 22.18 6.98 0.20
C ASN A 405 22.41 6.10 1.44
#